data_AF-E6Q206-F1
#
_entry.id   AF-E6Q206-F1
#
_cell.length_a   1.000
_cell.length_b   1.000
_cell.length_c   1.000
_cell.angle_alpha   90.00
_cell.angle_beta   90.00
_cell.angle_gamma   90.00
#
_symmetry.space_group_name_H-M   'P 1'
#
loop_
_entity.id
_entity.type
_entity.pdbx_description
1 polymer ?
#
loop_
_entity_poly.entity_id
_entity_poly.type
_entity_poly.pdbx_seq_one_letter_code
_entity_poly.pdbx_strand_id
1 'polypeptide(L)'
;MMTPQSRRPITPGEVLREDYIEPLGMTQGALADALDVDRTTVNEIVNGRRSVTPEMALRLAHAFSTTPQYWINLQSAVDLYDAEHSPIAEQVSYLKVLL
;
A
#
# COMPACT_ATOMS: atom_id res chain seq x y z
N MET A 1 14.84 -3.98 16.97
CA MET A 1 15.48 -4.84 15.95
C MET A 1 14.49 -5.06 14.83
N MET A 2 14.71 -4.47 13.66
CA MET A 2 14.03 -4.88 12.43
C MET A 2 15.00 -5.84 11.74
N THR A 3 14.67 -7.13 11.72
CA THR A 3 15.40 -8.11 10.91
C THR A 3 15.28 -7.70 9.45
N PRO A 4 16.34 -7.80 8.62
CA PRO A 4 16.21 -7.59 7.19
C PRO A 4 15.16 -8.56 6.67
N GLN A 5 13.99 -8.05 6.26
CA GLN A 5 12.97 -8.91 5.66
C GLN A 5 13.48 -9.30 4.29
N SER A 6 13.94 -10.55 4.15
CA SER A 6 14.37 -11.13 2.88
C SER A 6 13.25 -11.22 1.82
N ARG A 7 12.03 -10.81 2.16
CA ARG A 7 10.83 -10.93 1.32
C ARG A 7 10.14 -9.58 1.25
N ARG A 8 9.68 -9.21 0.04
CA ARG A 8 8.87 -8.02 -0.20
C ARG A 8 7.65 -7.99 0.75
N PRO A 9 7.35 -6.85 1.41
CA PRO A 9 6.18 -6.70 2.26
C PRO A 9 4.88 -6.93 1.49
N ILE A 10 3.84 -7.29 2.24
CA ILE A 10 2.47 -7.40 1.71
C ILE A 10 2.00 -6.00 1.30
N THR A 11 1.48 -5.89 0.08
CA THR A 11 0.99 -4.63 -0.46
C THR A 11 -0.40 -4.27 0.07
N PRO A 12 -0.76 -2.97 0.11
CA PRO A 12 -2.14 -2.58 0.39
C PRO A 12 -3.16 -3.23 -0.56
N GLY A 13 -2.78 -3.49 -1.81
CA GLY A 13 -3.63 -4.14 -2.80
C GLY A 13 -3.92 -5.61 -2.50
N GLU A 14 -2.93 -6.35 -2.01
CA GLU A 14 -3.08 -7.73 -1.54
C GLU A 14 -3.98 -7.77 -0.30
N VAL A 15 -3.74 -6.90 0.68
CA VAL A 15 -4.61 -6.76 1.87
C VAL A 15 -6.06 -6.46 1.46
N LEU A 16 -6.28 -5.49 0.56
CA LEU A 16 -7.62 -5.18 0.07
C LEU A 16 -8.31 -6.39 -0.56
N ARG A 17 -7.58 -7.20 -1.32
CA ARG A 17 -8.13 -8.36 -1.99
C ARG A 17 -8.47 -9.47 -1.00
N GLU A 18 -7.48 -9.88 -0.21
CA GLU A 18 -7.52 -11.11 0.60
C GLU A 18 -8.29 -10.92 1.91
N ASP A 19 -8.23 -9.72 2.51
CA ASP A 19 -8.83 -9.46 3.83
C ASP A 19 -10.21 -8.77 3.76
N TYR A 20 -10.53 -8.14 2.62
CA TYR A 20 -11.78 -7.36 2.48
C TYR A 20 -12.62 -7.77 1.28
N ILE A 21 -12.10 -7.72 0.05
CA ILE A 21 -12.91 -7.94 -1.16
C ILE A 21 -13.41 -9.39 -1.23
N GLU A 22 -12.51 -10.36 -1.12
CA GLU A 22 -12.86 -11.78 -1.20
C GLU A 22 -13.72 -12.25 -0.02
N PRO A 23 -13.39 -11.93 1.25
CA PRO A 23 -14.20 -12.36 2.39
C PRO A 23 -15.60 -11.74 2.43
N LEU A 24 -15.76 -10.51 1.93
CA LEU A 24 -17.05 -9.84 1.86
C LEU A 24 -17.84 -10.20 0.58
N GLY A 25 -17.27 -10.99 -0.33
CA GLY A 25 -17.88 -11.35 -1.61
C GLY A 25 -18.22 -10.14 -2.48
N MET A 26 -17.51 -9.02 -2.30
CA MET A 26 -17.78 -7.78 -3.01
C MET A 26 -16.98 -7.68 -4.30
N THR A 27 -17.44 -6.85 -5.23
CA THR A 27 -16.67 -6.53 -6.44
C THR A 27 -15.79 -5.29 -6.19
N GLN A 28 -14.72 -5.14 -6.98
CA GLN A 28 -13.95 -3.88 -6.99
C GLN A 28 -14.81 -2.65 -7.35
N GLY A 29 -15.89 -2.83 -8.11
CA GLY A 29 -16.84 -1.76 -8.41
C GLY A 29 -17.64 -1.34 -7.16
N ALA A 30 -18.15 -2.30 -6.41
CA ALA A 30 -18.86 -2.03 -5.15
C ALA A 30 -17.96 -1.32 -4.14
N LEU A 31 -16.67 -1.69 -4.07
CA LEU A 31 -15.71 -0.96 -3.25
C LEU A 31 -15.46 0.46 -3.78
N ALA A 32 -15.36 0.65 -5.10
CA ALA A 32 -15.17 1.96 -5.69
C ALA A 32 -16.34 2.92 -5.37
N ASP A 33 -17.57 2.41 -5.45
CA ASP A 33 -18.78 3.16 -5.06
C ASP A 33 -18.74 3.53 -3.57
N ALA A 34 -18.33 2.61 -2.70
CA ALA A 34 -18.21 2.87 -1.25
C ALA A 34 -17.11 3.88 -0.89
N LEU A 35 -16.07 3.98 -1.72
CA LEU A 35 -14.96 4.91 -1.54
C LEU A 35 -15.16 6.24 -2.27
N ASP A 36 -16.22 6.37 -3.08
CA ASP A 36 -16.47 7.53 -3.95
C ASP A 36 -15.28 7.82 -4.89
N VAL A 37 -14.87 6.80 -5.65
CA VAL A 37 -13.79 6.87 -6.65
C VAL A 37 -14.10 6.03 -7.89
N ASP A 38 -13.37 6.25 -8.98
CA ASP A 38 -13.46 5.39 -10.15
C ASP A 38 -13.04 3.95 -9.85
N ARG A 39 -13.74 2.97 -10.46
CA ARG A 39 -13.37 1.55 -10.39
C ARG A 39 -11.93 1.28 -10.82
N THR A 40 -11.42 2.05 -11.79
CA THR A 40 -10.01 1.95 -12.22
C THR A 40 -9.04 2.24 -11.09
N THR A 41 -9.35 3.20 -10.21
CA THR A 41 -8.52 3.52 -9.03
C THR A 41 -8.39 2.31 -8.12
N VAL A 42 -9.52 1.66 -7.78
CA VAL A 42 -9.51 0.45 -6.96
C VAL A 42 -8.77 -0.70 -7.65
N ASN A 43 -9.00 -0.88 -8.96
CA ASN A 43 -8.31 -1.91 -9.74
C ASN A 43 -6.80 -1.73 -9.75
N GLU A 44 -6.31 -0.51 -9.94
CA GLU A 44 -4.89 -0.21 -9.94
C GLU A 44 -4.27 -0.44 -8.56
N ILE A 45 -4.94 -0.06 -7.47
CA ILE A 45 -4.46 -0.30 -6.11
C ILE A 45 -4.40 -1.81 -5.83
N VAL A 46 -5.48 -2.55 -6.12
CA VAL A 46 -5.54 -4.01 -5.90
C VAL A 46 -4.48 -4.76 -6.71
N ASN A 47 -4.05 -4.22 -7.85
CA ASN A 47 -2.99 -4.80 -8.67
C ASN A 47 -1.59 -4.20 -8.42
N GLY A 48 -1.44 -3.37 -7.39
CA GLY A 48 -0.16 -2.75 -7.04
C GLY A 48 0.39 -1.76 -8.09
N ARG A 49 -0.48 -1.25 -8.98
CA ARG A 49 -0.12 -0.26 -10.03
C ARG A 49 -0.32 1.17 -9.57
N ARG A 50 -1.06 1.39 -8.49
CA ARG A 50 -1.28 2.68 -7.85
C ARG A 50 -1.04 2.57 -6.35
N SER A 51 -0.27 3.50 -5.81
CA SER A 51 -0.02 3.61 -4.38
C SER A 51 -1.24 4.13 -3.62
N VAL A 52 -1.40 3.70 -2.37
CA VAL A 52 -2.38 4.28 -1.45
C VAL A 52 -1.86 5.62 -0.94
N THR A 53 -2.49 6.71 -1.37
CA THR A 53 -2.21 8.07 -0.88
C THR A 53 -2.86 8.32 0.49
N PRO A 54 -2.48 9.39 1.22
CA PRO A 54 -3.16 9.78 2.46
C PRO A 54 -4.67 10.02 2.30
N GLU A 55 -5.10 10.58 1.17
CA GLU A 55 -6.53 10.76 0.87
C GLU A 55 -7.23 9.40 0.72
N MET A 56 -6.64 8.48 -0.04
CA MET A 56 -7.19 7.13 -0.20
C MET A 56 -7.21 6.38 1.14
N ALA A 57 -6.17 6.55 1.96
CA ALA A 57 -6.10 5.95 3.29
C ALA A 57 -7.25 6.43 4.20
N LEU A 58 -7.66 7.71 4.12
CA LEU A 58 -8.84 8.22 4.84
C LEU A 58 -10.13 7.54 4.38
N ARG A 59 -10.32 7.39 3.06
CA ARG A 59 -11.48 6.72 2.47
C ARG A 59 -11.55 5.25 2.91
N LEU A 60 -10.44 4.53 2.80
CA LEU A 60 -10.33 3.13 3.22
C LEU A 60 -10.54 2.94 4.73
N ALA A 61 -9.98 3.84 5.54
CA ALA A 61 -10.17 3.82 6.99
C ALA A 61 -11.64 3.96 7.38
N HIS A 62 -12.35 4.89 6.74
CA HIS A 62 -13.78 5.09 6.94
C HIS A 62 -14.58 3.85 6.49
N ALA A 63 -14.33 3.34 5.27
CA ALA A 63 -15.08 2.22 4.71
C ALA A 63 -14.93 0.92 5.53
N PHE A 64 -13.75 0.68 6.10
CA PHE A 64 -13.43 -0.58 6.78
C PHE A 64 -13.29 -0.47 8.29
N SER A 65 -13.63 0.67 8.89
CA SER A 65 -13.46 0.91 10.34
C SER A 65 -12.02 0.64 10.83
N THR A 66 -11.05 1.09 10.05
CA THR A 66 -9.61 1.00 10.37
C THR A 66 -9.03 2.40 10.61
N THR A 67 -7.70 2.55 10.62
CA THR A 67 -7.05 3.86 10.73
C THR A 67 -6.35 4.22 9.42
N PRO A 68 -6.25 5.51 9.05
CA PRO A 68 -5.48 5.91 7.86
C PRO A 68 -4.01 5.47 7.97
N GLN A 69 -3.45 5.49 9.18
CA GLN A 69 -2.08 5.08 9.46
C GLN A 69 -1.84 3.61 9.12
N TYR A 70 -2.82 2.73 9.32
CA TYR A 70 -2.71 1.32 8.93
C TYR A 70 -2.39 1.16 7.44
N TRP A 71 -3.14 1.86 6.59
CA TRP A 71 -2.96 1.83 5.14
C TRP A 71 -1.66 2.49 4.69
N ILE A 72 -1.30 3.62 5.31
CA ILE A 72 -0.02 4.29 5.03
C ILE A 72 1.17 3.41 5.43
N ASN A 73 1.10 2.70 6.56
CA ASN A 73 2.18 1.81 6.98
C ASN A 73 2.41 0.67 5.99
N LEU A 74 1.34 0.07 5.45
CA LEU A 74 1.45 -0.94 4.39
C LEU A 74 2.13 -0.37 3.14
N GLN A 75 1.71 0.83 2.72
CA GLN A 75 2.30 1.49 1.55
C GLN A 75 3.78 1.84 1.79
N SER A 76 4.11 2.46 2.92
CA SER A 76 5.47 2.86 3.26
C SER A 76 6.42 1.68 3.40
N ALA A 77 5.95 0.53 3.90
CA ALA A 77 6.76 -0.68 3.97
C ALA A 77 7.17 -1.15 2.56
N VAL A 78 6.22 -1.16 1.62
CA VAL A 78 6.48 -1.52 0.23
C VAL A 78 7.39 -0.51 -0.45
N ASP A 79 7.10 0.79 -0.30
CA ASP A 79 7.89 1.86 -0.92
C ASP A 79 9.34 1.83 -0.45
N LEU A 80 9.56 1.61 0.85
CA LEU A 80 10.90 1.50 1.42
C LEU A 80 11.62 0.25 0.89
N TYR A 81 10.96 -0.90 0.89
CA TYR A 81 11.53 -2.13 0.34
C TYR A 81 11.93 -1.94 -1.14
N ASP A 82 11.03 -1.40 -1.97
CA ASP A 82 11.29 -1.19 -3.39
C ASP A 82 12.42 -0.18 -3.59
N ALA A 83 12.51 0.87 -2.75
CA ALA A 83 13.63 1.83 -2.78
C ALA A 83 14.97 1.17 -2.43
N GLU A 84 15.01 0.37 -1.36
CA GLU A 84 16.20 -0.39 -0.92
C GLU A 84 16.68 -1.42 -1.97
N HIS A 85 15.78 -1.89 -2.83
CA HIS A 85 16.08 -2.85 -3.90
C HIS A 85 16.17 -2.21 -5.30
N SER A 86 16.25 -0.88 -5.37
CA SER A 86 16.41 -0.14 -6.62
C SER A 86 17.81 0.47 -6.75
N PRO A 87 18.23 0.96 -7.93
CA PRO A 87 19.54 1.58 -8.12
C PRO A 87 19.84 2.76 -7.18
N ILE A 88 18.82 3.39 -6.58
CA ILE A 88 19.03 4.47 -5.61
C ILE A 88 19.76 3.98 -4.36
N ALA A 89 19.58 2.72 -3.94
CA ALA A 89 20.24 2.18 -2.76
C ALA A 89 21.76 2.15 -2.92
N GLU A 90 22.23 1.77 -4.11
CA GLU A 90 23.65 1.82 -4.45
C GLU A 90 24.14 3.27 -4.49
N GLN A 91 23.40 4.19 -5.12
CA GLN A 91 23.77 5.61 -5.19
C GLN A 91 23.89 6.25 -3.79
N VAL A 92 22.94 5.94 -2.90
CA VAL A 92 22.91 6.44 -1.52
C VAL A 92 24.05 5.88 -0.69
N SER A 93 24.55 4.67 -1.00
CA SER A 93 25.66 4.04 -0.26
C SER A 93 26.98 4.84 -0.34
N TYR A 94 27.14 5.68 -1.37
CA TYR A 94 28.31 6.55 -1.54
C TYR A 94 28.16 7.92 -0.84
N LEU A 95 27.00 8.23 -0.28
CA LEU A 95 26.78 9.51 0.40
C LEU A 95 27.49 9.53 1.74
N LYS A 96 28.12 10.67 2.05
CA LYS A 96 28.82 10.86 3.31
C LYS A 96 27.81 10.99 4.45
N VAL A 97 27.97 10.16 5.48
CA VAL A 97 27.23 10.29 6.73
C VAL A 97 27.59 11.62 7.41
N LEU A 98 26.59 12.37 7.85
CA LEU A 98 26.77 13.72 8.43
C LEU A 98 27.13 13.71 9.91
N LEU A 99 26.87 12.61 10.62
CA LEU A 99 27.06 12.43 12.06
C LEU A 99 27.84 11.17 12.38
#